data_AF-A0A958QV63-F1
#
_entry.id   AF-A0A958QV63-F1
#
_cell.length_a   1.000
_cell.length_b   1.000
_cell.length_c   1.000
_cell.angle_alpha   90.00
_cell.angle_beta   90.00
_cell.angle_gamma   90.00
#
_symmetry.space_group_name_H-M   'P 1'
#
loop_
_entity.id
_entity.type
_entity.pdbx_description
1 polymer ?
#
loop_
_entity_poly.entity_id
_entity_poly.type
_entity_poly.pdbx_seq_one_letter_code
_entity_poly.pdbx_strand_id
1 'polypeptide(L)' 'MRSYGKSFEGNDPKAVNAFKMYETDEKVRRLQTELVWLKNGRVDPKVCDAVIGRTRAVKYQSYQHWAELCLHWLSSAKR' A
#
# COMPACT_ATOMS: atom_id res chain seq x y z
N MET A 1 -7.53 -20.23 5.95
CA MET A 1 -6.99 -18.86 5.88
C MET A 1 -6.75 -18.51 4.41
N ARG A 2 -7.46 -17.51 3.86
CA ARG A 2 -7.35 -17.14 2.45
C ARG A 2 -6.05 -16.38 2.20
N SER A 3 -5.13 -17.02 1.49
CA SER A 3 -3.79 -16.52 1.14
C SER A 3 -3.82 -15.46 0.02
N TYR A 4 -4.42 -14.30 0.25
CA TYR A 4 -4.36 -13.20 -0.73
C TYR A 4 -3.00 -12.50 -0.80
N GLY A 5 -2.08 -12.74 0.15
CA GLY A 5 -0.79 -12.06 0.23
C GLY A 5 0.34 -12.66 -0.62
N LYS A 6 0.26 -13.95 -1.00
CA LYS A 6 1.41 -14.66 -1.61
C LYS A 6 1.58 -14.41 -3.12
N SER A 7 0.54 -13.94 -3.81
CA SER A 7 0.56 -13.78 -5.28
C SER A 7 1.08 -12.42 -5.77
N PHE A 8 1.52 -11.54 -4.86
CA PHE A 8 1.96 -10.18 -5.20
C PHE A 8 3.39 -9.85 -4.79
N GLU A 9 4.18 -10.84 -4.35
CA GLU A 9 5.63 -10.66 -4.19
C GLU A 9 6.22 -10.17 -5.53
N GLY A 10 6.64 -8.91 -5.57
CA GLY A 10 7.30 -8.28 -6.71
C GLY A 10 6.51 -7.19 -7.44
N ASN A 11 5.17 -7.19 -7.39
CA ASN A 11 4.35 -6.27 -8.21
C ASN A 11 3.31 -5.49 -7.37
N ASP A 12 3.80 -4.61 -6.50
CA ASP A 12 3.01 -3.69 -5.68
C ASP A 12 1.94 -2.90 -6.49
N PRO A 13 2.20 -2.40 -7.72
CA PRO A 13 1.17 -1.76 -8.54
C PRO A 13 -0.02 -2.69 -8.86
N LYS A 14 0.25 -3.95 -9.20
CA LYS A 14 -0.79 -4.94 -9.50
C LYS A 14 -1.60 -5.27 -8.26
N ALA A 15 -0.96 -5.32 -7.09
CA ALA A 15 -1.63 -5.56 -5.81
C ALA A 15 -2.59 -4.44 -5.46
N VAL A 16 -2.15 -3.19 -5.64
CA VAL A 16 -2.95 -1.99 -5.39
C VAL A 16 -4.15 -1.92 -6.34
N ASN A 17 -3.94 -2.22 -7.63
CA ASN A 17 -5.02 -2.27 -8.61
C ASN A 17 -6.04 -3.37 -8.29
N ALA A 18 -5.58 -4.57 -7.93
CA ALA A 18 -6.46 -5.66 -7.54
C ALA A 18 -7.28 -5.29 -6.30
N PHE A 19 -6.65 -4.69 -5.28
CA PHE A 19 -7.35 -4.22 -4.10
C PHE A 19 -8.47 -3.23 -4.45
N LYS A 20 -8.20 -2.24 -5.31
CA LYS A 20 -9.22 -1.28 -5.76
C LYS A 20 -10.38 -1.94 -6.51
N MET A 21 -10.09 -2.95 -7.33
CA MET A 21 -11.12 -3.63 -8.12
C MET A 21 -12.05 -4.49 -7.26
N TYR A 22 -11.50 -5.23 -6.30
CA TYR A 22 -12.25 -6.24 -5.54
C TYR A 22 -12.81 -5.76 -4.20
N GLU A 23 -12.21 -4.74 -3.58
CA GLU A 23 -12.68 -4.24 -2.28
C GLU A 23 -13.73 -3.14 -2.43
N THR A 24 -14.44 -2.86 -1.34
CA THR A 24 -15.45 -1.80 -1.30
C THR A 24 -14.81 -0.41 -1.30
N ASP A 25 -15.52 0.60 -1.80
CA ASP A 25 -15.04 1.98 -1.81
C ASP A 25 -14.69 2.51 -0.41
N GLU A 26 -15.40 2.06 0.62
CA GLU A 26 -15.09 2.39 2.01
C GLU A 26 -13.70 1.88 2.43
N LYS A 27 -13.36 0.64 2.08
CA LYS A 27 -12.05 0.08 2.38
C LYS A 27 -10.94 0.74 1.56
N VAL A 28 -11.23 1.07 0.30
CA VAL A 28 -10.30 1.84 -0.55
C VAL A 28 -10.05 3.22 0.04
N ARG A 29 -11.10 3.91 0.51
CA ARG A 29 -10.96 5.22 1.19
C ARG A 29 -10.16 5.13 2.47
N ARG A 30 -10.41 4.11 3.32
CA ARG A 30 -9.62 3.89 4.54
C ARG A 30 -8.14 3.69 4.20
N LEU A 31 -7.84 2.84 3.21
CA LEU A 31 -6.47 2.63 2.75
C LEU A 31 -5.83 3.94 2.25
N GLN A 32 -6.55 4.75 1.48
CA GLN A 32 -6.06 6.06 1.05
C GLN A 32 -5.72 6.98 2.24
N THR A 33 -6.57 7.02 3.26
CA THR A 33 -6.31 7.80 4.48
C THR A 33 -5.05 7.32 5.20
N GLU A 34 -4.89 6.01 5.38
CA GLU A 34 -3.71 5.43 6.03
C GLU A 34 -2.43 5.70 5.23
N LEU A 35 -2.47 5.58 3.90
CA LEU A 35 -1.35 5.92 3.03
C LEU A 35 -0.99 7.41 3.09
N VAL A 36 -1.97 8.30 3.24
CA VAL A 36 -1.72 9.74 3.45
C VAL A 36 -1.01 9.98 4.78
N TRP A 37 -1.38 9.27 5.85
CA TRP A 37 -0.68 9.39 7.13
C TRP A 37 0.76 8.86 7.05
N LEU A 38 0.96 7.74 6.35
CA LEU A 38 2.28 7.16 6.11
C LEU A 38 3.17 8.11 5.31
N LYS A 39 2.65 8.68 4.22
CA LYS A 39 3.33 9.69 3.39
C LYS A 39 3.79 10.89 4.23
N ASN A 40 2.93 11.37 5.12
CA ASN A 40 3.23 12.52 5.98
C ASN A 40 4.14 12.18 7.17
N GLY A 41 4.66 10.96 7.26
CA GLY A 41 5.53 10.53 8.37
C GLY A 41 4.83 10.48 9.72
N ARG A 42 3.49 10.36 9.74
CA ARG A 42 2.69 10.29 10.98
C ARG A 42 2.60 8.88 11.57
N VAL A 43 3.33 7.92 10.99
CA VAL A 43 3.32 6.52 11.39
C VAL A 43 4.73 6.12 11.78
N ASP A 44 4.86 5.47 12.94
CA ASP A 44 6.14 5.04 13.45
C ASP A 44 6.79 3.96 12.53
N PRO A 45 8.08 4.09 12.20
CA PRO A 45 8.76 3.13 11.33
C PRO A 45 8.70 1.68 11.82
N LYS A 46 8.66 1.41 13.13
CA LYS A 46 8.56 0.06 13.68
C LYS A 46 7.20 -0.57 13.37
N VAL A 47 6.13 0.24 13.36
CA VAL A 47 4.80 -0.21 12.95
C VAL A 47 4.80 -0.53 11.46
N CYS A 48 5.45 0.31 10.64
CA CYS A 48 5.62 0.05 9.21
C CYS A 48 6.39 -1.25 8.95
N ASP A 49 7.48 -1.51 9.68
CA ASP A 49 8.24 -2.75 9.58
C ASP A 49 7.39 -4.00 9.91
N ALA A 50 6.51 -3.91 10.91
CA ALA A 50 5.65 -5.03 11.32
C ALA A 50 4.48 -5.28 10.34
N VAL A 51 3.88 -4.22 9.78
CA VAL A 51 2.67 -4.32 8.95
C VAL A 51 3.00 -4.43 7.45
N ILE A 52 3.90 -3.57 6.96
CA ILE A 52 4.24 -3.45 5.54
C ILE A 52 5.44 -4.35 5.21
N GLY A 53 6.40 -4.47 6.13
CA GLY A 53 7.63 -5.24 5.96
C GLY A 53 8.79 -4.40 5.44
N ARG A 54 9.96 -4.62 6.06
CA ARG A 54 11.22 -3.89 5.78
C ARG A 54 11.66 -3.92 4.32
N THR A 55 11.34 -5.00 3.60
CA THR A 55 11.70 -5.17 2.18
C THR A 55 11.16 -4.03 1.31
N ARG A 56 9.97 -3.49 1.61
CA ARG A 56 9.38 -2.39 0.83
C ARG A 56 10.08 -1.07 1.08
N ALA A 57 10.48 -0.77 2.31
CA ALA A 57 11.31 0.40 2.60
C ALA A 57 12.66 0.34 1.89
N VAL A 58 13.29 -0.83 1.80
CA VAL A 58 14.56 -1.00 1.07
C VAL A 58 14.35 -0.82 -0.44
N LYS A 59 13.32 -1.47 -1.02
CA LYS A 59 13.03 -1.41 -2.45
C LYS A 59 12.67 0.00 -2.94
N TYR A 60 11.92 0.75 -2.14
CA TYR A 60 11.41 2.08 -2.50
C TYR A 60 12.11 3.22 -1.76
N GLN A 61 13.26 2.94 -1.12
CA GLN A 61 14.09 3.86 -0.33
C GLN A 61 13.45 4.40 0.96
N SER A 62 12.13 4.58 1.00
CA SER A 62 11.38 4.94 2.20
C SER A 62 9.93 4.43 2.16
N TYR A 63 9.33 4.27 3.33
CA TYR A 63 7.90 3.98 3.46
C TYR A 63 7.03 5.11 2.89
N GLN A 64 7.47 6.36 3.07
CA GLN A 64 6.76 7.53 2.57
C GLN A 64 6.67 7.50 1.04
N HIS A 65 7.79 7.24 0.37
CA HIS A 65 7.86 7.16 -1.08
C HIS A 65 7.03 5.99 -1.61
N TRP A 66 7.07 4.84 -0.93
CA TRP A 66 6.18 3.71 -1.24
C TRP A 66 4.70 4.10 -1.15
N ALA A 67 4.28 4.82 -0.10
CA ALA A 67 2.90 5.28 0.03
C ALA A 67 2.50 6.29 -1.06
N GLU A 68 3.40 7.18 -1.46
CA GLU A 68 3.15 8.08 -2.59
C GLU A 68 2.86 7.31 -3.87
N LEU A 69 3.66 6.30 -4.17
CA LEU A 69 3.46 5.45 -5.33
C LEU A 69 2.14 4.68 -5.25
N CYS A 70 1.78 4.13 -4.09
CA CYS A 70 0.49 3.48 -3.89
C CYS A 70 -0.70 4.42 -4.12
N LEU A 71 -0.63 5.66 -3.65
CA LEU A 71 -1.66 6.67 -3.89
C LEU A 71 -1.78 7.03 -5.37
N HIS A 72 -0.64 7.14 -6.08
CA HIS A 72 -0.63 7.35 -7.53
C HIS A 72 -1.29 6.18 -8.27
N TRP A 73 -0.93 4.94 -7.96
CA TRP A 73 -1.54 3.77 -8.59
C TRP A 73 -3.04 3.65 -8.31
N LEU A 74 -3.46 3.91 -7.06
CA LEU A 74 -4.90 3.97 -6.71
C LEU A 74 -5.64 5.02 -7.54
N SER A 75 -5.01 6.16 -7.82
CA SER A 75 -5.62 7.24 -8.60
C SER A 75 -5.66 6.89 -10.09
N SER A 76 -4.62 6.27 -10.63
CA SER A 76 -4.52 5.87 -12.04
C SER A 76 -5.33 4.63 -12.41
N ALA A 77 -5.66 3.78 -11.43
CA ALA A 77 -6.45 2.59 -11.64
C ALA A 77 -7.87 2.96 -12.10
N LYS A 78 -8.25 2.59 -13.32
CA LYS A 78 -9.67 2.59 -13.73
C LYS A 78 -10.33 1.34 -13.13
N ARG A 79 -11.49 1.53 -12.52
CA ARG A 79 -12.30 0.42 -12.00
C ARG A 79 -13.15 -0.16 -13.11
#